data_AF-A0A7W6RQ01-F1
#
_entry.id   AF-A0A7W6RQ01-F1
#
_cell.length_a   1.000
_cell.length_b   1.000
_cell.length_c   1.000
_cell.angle_alpha   90.00
_cell.angle_beta   90.00
_cell.angle_gamma   90.00
#
_symmetry.space_group_name_H-M   'P 1'
#
loop_
_entity.id
_entity.type
_entity.pdbx_description
1 polymer ?
#
loop_
_entity_poly.entity_id
_entity_poly.type
_entity_poly.pdbx_seq_one_letter_code
_entity_poly.pdbx_strand_id
1 'polypeptide(L)'
;MGNFKFWEKFFKGSEEPDTLIGSDHDDLLWNYGGNDWIDGRAGTDRAFGGAGNDRVFGGPGNDQVYGEDGSDVLYGGNDRYQPRVAGQDNDYVRGGGGDDVLFIGDGRDWLRGDGGRDTFVFQFHDPMPGQHNPMPGLPKQGPDPDITTIADFDPEQDTFAFDAPGLYNDGVGANFINHASVQSGYPVDTFYSGDAWRANGEHVVVITDRSFADGSAAASAISGESAGDIIVYHNYKTHTADLAYVTSGNHVDVFAHLSAVDSVSNLASLHLSASDFAFV
;
A
#
# COMPACT_ATOMS: atom_id res chain seq x y z
N MET A 1 0.77 2.59 31.63
CA MET A 1 2.24 2.78 31.62
C MET A 1 2.85 1.48 31.15
N GLY A 2 3.09 1.35 29.85
CA GLY A 2 3.69 0.16 29.25
C GLY A 2 5.14 0.04 29.69
N ASN A 3 5.59 -1.20 29.95
CA ASN A 3 6.94 -1.51 30.38
C ASN A 3 7.93 -1.23 29.22
N PHE A 4 8.62 -0.10 29.25
CA PHE A 4 9.84 0.10 28.47
C PHE A 4 10.83 -1.01 28.81
N LYS A 5 11.18 -1.85 27.84
CA LYS A 5 12.22 -2.87 28.05
C LYS A 5 13.58 -2.18 28.07
N PHE A 6 14.54 -2.75 28.82
CA PHE A 6 15.87 -2.19 29.08
C PHE A 6 16.78 -1.93 27.85
N TRP A 7 16.28 -2.17 26.63
CA TRP A 7 16.99 -2.03 25.37
C TRP A 7 16.40 -0.95 24.46
N GLU A 8 15.21 -0.43 24.79
CA GLU A 8 14.58 0.65 24.03
C GLU A 8 15.30 1.97 24.29
N LYS A 9 15.84 2.63 23.25
CA LYS A 9 16.36 3.99 23.41
C LYS A 9 15.31 5.02 23.05
N PHE A 10 15.42 6.16 23.72
CA PHE A 10 14.57 7.30 23.48
C PHE A 10 15.38 8.38 22.76
N PHE A 11 14.98 8.67 21.52
CA PHE A 11 15.50 9.77 20.73
C PHE A 11 14.46 10.89 20.70
N LYS A 12 14.92 12.12 20.90
CA LYS A 12 14.05 13.27 21.05
C LYS A 12 14.62 14.46 20.29
N GLY A 13 13.82 15.05 19.41
CA GLY A 13 14.15 16.32 18.77
C GLY A 13 13.52 17.52 19.47
N SER A 14 13.28 18.55 18.69
CA SER A 14 12.96 19.91 19.10
C SER A 14 11.79 20.47 18.30
N GLU A 15 11.63 21.79 18.31
CA GLU A 15 10.63 22.54 17.53
C GLU A 15 11.26 23.11 16.23
N GLU A 16 12.48 22.68 15.93
CA GLU A 16 13.29 23.12 14.80
C GLU A 16 13.66 21.89 13.95
N PRO A 17 14.03 22.06 12.67
CA PRO A 17 14.39 20.94 11.80
C PRO A 17 15.51 20.07 12.39
N ASP A 18 15.21 18.79 12.58
CA ASP A 18 16.07 17.81 13.20
C ASP A 18 16.39 16.63 12.27
N THR A 19 17.46 15.90 12.62
CA THR A 19 17.77 14.60 12.03
C THR A 19 17.89 13.59 13.17
N LEU A 20 16.91 12.71 13.27
CA LEU A 20 16.87 11.64 14.25
C LEU A 20 17.23 10.33 13.58
N ILE A 21 18.19 9.62 14.19
CA ILE A 21 18.64 8.33 13.69
C ILE A 21 18.68 7.37 14.87
N GLY A 22 17.85 6.34 14.78
CA GLY A 22 17.76 5.25 15.72
C GLY A 22 18.99 4.34 15.70
N SER A 23 18.81 3.18 16.28
CA SER A 23 19.79 2.12 16.41
C SER A 23 19.23 0.80 15.90
N ASP A 24 20.03 -0.26 15.93
CA ASP A 24 19.59 -1.56 15.40
C ASP A 24 18.71 -2.34 16.41
N HIS A 25 17.96 -1.63 17.27
CA HIS A 25 17.06 -2.19 18.30
C HIS A 25 15.78 -1.35 18.33
N ASP A 26 14.71 -1.91 18.90
CA ASP A 26 13.45 -1.20 19.17
C ASP A 26 13.70 0.19 19.80
N ASP A 27 13.27 1.25 19.13
CA ASP A 27 13.52 2.63 19.53
C ASP A 27 12.23 3.45 19.57
N LEU A 28 12.21 4.48 20.44
CA LEU A 28 11.17 5.49 20.48
C LEU A 28 11.77 6.82 20.00
N LEU A 29 11.40 7.24 18.79
CA LEU A 29 11.82 8.48 18.16
C LEU A 29 10.67 9.49 18.24
N TRP A 30 10.87 10.56 18.99
CA TRP A 30 9.83 11.54 19.28
C TRP A 30 10.28 12.96 18.92
N ASN A 31 9.73 13.52 17.84
CA ASN A 31 9.89 14.93 17.49
C ASN A 31 8.69 15.78 17.93
N TYR A 32 8.83 17.09 17.80
CA TYR A 32 7.74 18.02 18.12
C TYR A 32 7.35 18.85 16.93
N GLY A 33 8.28 19.59 16.34
CA GLY A 33 8.01 20.26 15.09
C GLY A 33 9.27 20.68 14.37
N GLY A 34 9.10 21.18 13.16
CA GLY A 34 10.21 21.29 12.21
C GLY A 34 9.88 20.50 10.96
N ASN A 35 10.79 20.49 10.00
CA ASN A 35 10.69 19.60 8.84
C ASN A 35 11.82 18.59 9.00
N ASP A 36 11.49 17.42 9.50
CA ASP A 36 12.45 16.50 10.08
C ASP A 36 12.80 15.36 9.15
N TRP A 37 13.95 14.75 9.44
CA TRP A 37 14.36 13.48 8.86
C TRP A 37 14.52 12.47 9.99
N ILE A 38 13.70 11.41 9.98
CA ILE A 38 13.66 10.39 11.03
C ILE A 38 13.91 9.01 10.40
N ASP A 39 14.90 8.28 10.90
CA ASP A 39 15.25 6.92 10.47
C ASP A 39 15.32 6.01 11.71
N GLY A 40 14.33 5.11 11.86
CA GLY A 40 14.25 4.14 12.97
C GLY A 40 15.38 3.11 12.93
N ARG A 41 15.80 2.73 11.71
CA ARG A 41 16.69 1.60 11.41
C ARG A 41 16.03 0.26 11.73
N ALA A 42 16.80 -0.72 12.20
CA ALA A 42 16.28 -2.06 12.43
C ALA A 42 15.69 -2.14 13.83
N GLY A 43 14.51 -2.70 13.97
CA GLY A 43 13.85 -2.73 15.28
C GLY A 43 12.35 -2.93 15.15
N THR A 44 11.65 -2.84 16.27
CA THR A 44 10.21 -2.55 16.28
C THR A 44 10.08 -1.15 16.84
N ASP A 45 10.10 -0.17 15.95
CA ASP A 45 10.27 1.23 16.29
C ASP A 45 8.94 1.95 16.41
N ARG A 46 8.95 3.06 17.13
CA ARG A 46 7.87 4.04 17.12
C ARG A 46 8.45 5.40 16.78
N ALA A 47 8.09 5.92 15.61
CA ALA A 47 8.55 7.19 15.10
C ALA A 47 7.39 8.18 14.97
N PHE A 48 7.52 9.34 15.61
CA PHE A 48 6.55 10.44 15.58
C PHE A 48 7.23 11.67 14.95
N GLY A 49 6.72 12.10 13.78
CA GLY A 49 7.17 13.27 13.02
C GLY A 49 6.94 14.58 13.77
N GLY A 50 5.71 14.80 14.20
CA GLY A 50 5.33 16.02 14.88
C GLY A 50 4.69 17.02 13.92
N ALA A 51 4.89 18.31 14.18
CA ALA A 51 4.34 19.37 13.36
C ALA A 51 5.33 19.85 12.29
N GLY A 52 4.93 19.83 11.04
CA GLY A 52 5.70 20.27 9.89
C GLY A 52 5.84 19.14 8.88
N ASN A 53 6.61 19.36 7.81
CA ASN A 53 6.64 18.42 6.68
C ASN A 53 7.82 17.47 6.84
N ASP A 54 7.55 16.28 7.33
CA ASP A 54 8.53 15.32 7.78
C ASP A 54 8.81 14.22 6.75
N ARG A 55 9.97 13.59 6.90
CA ARG A 55 10.29 12.32 6.26
C ARG A 55 10.60 11.30 7.33
N VAL A 56 9.75 10.28 7.45
CA VAL A 56 9.85 9.28 8.49
C VAL A 56 9.99 7.90 7.86
N PHE A 57 11.06 7.20 8.23
CA PHE A 57 11.38 5.85 7.80
C PHE A 57 11.36 4.94 9.02
N GLY A 58 10.47 3.94 9.05
CA GLY A 58 10.47 2.90 10.09
C GLY A 58 11.75 2.09 10.04
N GLY A 59 12.03 1.51 8.88
CA GLY A 59 13.22 0.69 8.62
C GLY A 59 12.86 -0.80 8.63
N PRO A 60 13.79 -1.75 8.88
CA PRO A 60 13.42 -3.16 8.99
C PRO A 60 12.74 -3.51 10.30
N GLY A 61 11.58 -4.14 10.21
CA GLY A 61 10.86 -4.74 11.33
C GLY A 61 9.39 -4.33 11.33
N ASN A 62 8.70 -4.48 12.47
CA ASN A 62 7.28 -4.11 12.55
C ASN A 62 7.17 -2.73 13.18
N ASP A 63 7.06 -1.68 12.37
CA ASP A 63 7.21 -0.32 12.86
C ASP A 63 5.87 0.39 13.05
N GLN A 64 5.89 1.44 13.87
CA GLN A 64 4.77 2.38 14.00
C GLN A 64 5.25 3.77 13.60
N VAL A 65 4.76 4.24 12.47
CA VAL A 65 5.17 5.49 11.84
C VAL A 65 3.98 6.46 11.85
N TYR A 66 4.20 7.62 12.43
CA TYR A 66 3.19 8.69 12.57
C TYR A 66 3.77 9.99 12.00
N GLY A 67 3.12 10.57 10.98
CA GLY A 67 3.46 11.91 10.47
C GLY A 67 3.04 13.01 11.46
N GLU A 68 1.79 12.95 11.90
CA GLU A 68 1.11 13.95 12.73
C GLU A 68 0.61 15.18 11.94
N ASP A 69 1.05 16.40 12.20
CA ASP A 69 0.48 17.59 11.55
C ASP A 69 1.42 18.06 10.44
N GLY A 70 1.09 17.92 9.16
CA GLY A 70 1.98 18.32 8.07
C GLY A 70 1.68 17.61 6.78
N SER A 71 2.44 17.94 5.72
CA SER A 71 2.47 17.11 4.52
C SER A 71 3.71 16.23 4.58
N ASP A 72 3.50 14.98 4.96
CA ASP A 72 4.56 14.06 5.33
C ASP A 72 4.86 13.03 4.23
N VAL A 73 6.06 12.48 4.30
CA VAL A 73 6.45 11.31 3.51
C VAL A 73 6.85 10.19 4.46
N LEU A 74 6.01 9.16 4.52
CA LEU A 74 6.10 8.09 5.49
C LEU A 74 6.43 6.77 4.82
N TYR A 75 7.38 6.04 5.37
CA TYR A 75 7.74 4.69 4.93
C TYR A 75 7.59 3.75 6.12
N GLY A 76 6.72 2.74 5.99
CA GLY A 76 6.64 1.66 6.98
C GLY A 76 7.98 0.92 7.09
N GLY A 77 8.53 0.51 5.93
CA GLY A 77 9.79 -0.21 5.83
C GLY A 77 10.98 0.62 5.31
N ASN A 78 12.03 -0.08 4.85
CA ASN A 78 13.18 0.56 4.20
C ASN A 78 12.84 1.20 2.86
N ASP A 79 13.44 2.37 2.63
CA ASP A 79 13.61 3.12 1.39
C ASP A 79 13.17 2.48 0.06
N ARG A 80 12.62 3.33 -0.82
CA ARG A 80 12.34 3.08 -2.25
C ARG A 80 13.42 2.34 -3.06
N TYR A 81 14.68 2.36 -2.62
CA TYR A 81 15.83 1.83 -3.39
C TYR A 81 16.34 0.46 -2.95
N GLN A 82 15.96 -0.03 -1.77
CA GLN A 82 16.33 -1.37 -1.29
C GLN A 82 15.11 -2.12 -0.75
N PRO A 83 14.08 -2.30 -1.59
CA PRO A 83 12.75 -2.76 -1.17
C PRO A 83 12.69 -4.24 -0.77
N ARG A 84 13.82 -4.96 -0.81
CA ARG A 84 13.91 -6.33 -0.32
C ARG A 84 14.22 -6.31 1.16
N VAL A 85 13.22 -6.04 1.98
CA VAL A 85 13.34 -6.36 3.40
C VAL A 85 12.98 -7.83 3.57
N ALA A 86 13.84 -8.57 4.26
CA ALA A 86 13.67 -10.01 4.43
C ALA A 86 12.83 -10.26 5.69
N GLY A 87 11.53 -10.39 5.54
CA GLY A 87 10.60 -10.54 6.67
C GLY A 87 9.17 -10.25 6.24
N GLN A 88 8.21 -10.58 7.10
CA GLN A 88 6.88 -9.97 7.05
C GLN A 88 6.97 -8.80 8.02
N ASP A 89 7.29 -7.63 7.49
CA ASP A 89 7.47 -6.39 8.25
C ASP A 89 6.10 -5.71 8.23
N ASN A 90 5.33 -5.95 9.29
CA ASN A 90 3.93 -5.55 9.39
C ASN A 90 3.89 -4.19 10.05
N ASP A 91 3.70 -3.16 9.23
CA ASP A 91 3.81 -1.79 9.67
C ASP A 91 2.46 -1.17 10.00
N TYR A 92 2.48 -0.21 10.93
CA TYR A 92 1.38 0.71 11.15
C TYR A 92 1.81 2.11 10.72
N VAL A 93 1.23 2.62 9.63
CA VAL A 93 1.55 3.96 9.12
C VAL A 93 0.32 4.84 9.18
N ARG A 94 0.48 6.01 9.79
CA ARG A 94 -0.57 7.01 9.96
C ARG A 94 -0.06 8.38 9.52
N GLY A 95 -0.67 8.94 8.48
CA GLY A 95 -0.40 10.27 7.96
C GLY A 95 -0.66 11.33 9.02
N GLY A 96 -1.94 11.61 9.26
CA GLY A 96 -2.36 12.56 10.26
C GLY A 96 -3.15 13.69 9.61
N GLY A 97 -2.78 14.93 9.86
CA GLY A 97 -3.42 16.07 9.23
C GLY A 97 -2.53 16.67 8.15
N GLY A 98 -3.01 16.78 6.92
CA GLY A 98 -2.31 17.36 5.78
C GLY A 98 -2.21 16.35 4.64
N ASP A 99 -1.65 16.77 3.49
CA ASP A 99 -1.59 15.91 2.31
C ASP A 99 -0.34 15.01 2.41
N ASP A 100 -0.54 13.72 2.74
CA ASP A 100 0.53 12.78 3.05
C ASP A 100 0.84 11.78 1.93
N VAL A 101 2.05 11.24 1.90
CA VAL A 101 2.46 10.16 0.99
C VAL A 101 2.97 8.98 1.81
N LEU A 102 2.21 7.87 1.78
CA LEU A 102 2.47 6.68 2.58
C LEU A 102 3.00 5.55 1.69
N PHE A 103 4.28 5.22 1.83
CA PHE A 103 4.93 4.10 1.16
C PHE A 103 4.89 2.86 2.03
N ILE A 104 4.46 1.74 1.43
CA ILE A 104 4.49 0.43 2.08
C ILE A 104 5.23 -0.61 1.26
N GLY A 105 5.81 -1.56 1.99
CA GLY A 105 6.54 -2.70 1.46
C GLY A 105 5.74 -4.00 1.60
N ASP A 106 6.46 -5.10 1.79
CA ASP A 106 5.87 -6.42 1.99
C ASP A 106 5.43 -6.61 3.45
N GLY A 107 4.25 -7.20 3.65
CA GLY A 107 3.76 -7.49 5.00
C GLY A 107 2.24 -7.32 5.11
N ARG A 108 1.70 -7.55 6.30
CA ARG A 108 0.32 -7.19 6.63
C ARG A 108 0.29 -5.83 7.29
N ASP A 109 0.35 -4.80 6.47
CA ASP A 109 0.39 -3.43 6.96
C ASP A 109 -1.00 -2.89 7.29
N TRP A 110 -1.00 -1.79 8.03
CA TRP A 110 -2.19 -1.02 8.38
C TRP A 110 -1.94 0.46 8.09
N LEU A 111 -2.71 1.02 7.17
CA LEU A 111 -2.56 2.40 6.71
C LEU A 111 -3.78 3.25 7.02
N ARG A 112 -3.47 4.49 7.38
CA ARG A 112 -4.45 5.51 7.67
C ARG A 112 -3.93 6.86 7.16
N GLY A 113 -4.64 7.47 6.22
CA GLY A 113 -4.30 8.82 5.75
C GLY A 113 -4.70 9.88 6.78
N ASP A 114 -5.84 9.64 7.43
CA ASP A 114 -6.54 10.57 8.32
C ASP A 114 -7.21 11.74 7.58
N GLY A 115 -6.61 12.92 7.52
CA GLY A 115 -7.28 14.09 6.97
C GLY A 115 -6.38 14.87 6.04
N GLY A 116 -6.78 15.00 4.78
CA GLY A 116 -5.95 15.61 3.75
C GLY A 116 -6.14 14.86 2.45
N ARG A 117 -5.33 15.16 1.44
CA ARG A 117 -5.29 14.41 0.18
C ARG A 117 -4.13 13.45 0.20
N ASP A 118 -4.40 12.22 0.60
CA ASP A 118 -3.33 11.26 0.88
C ASP A 118 -3.04 10.39 -0.34
N THR A 119 -1.79 9.96 -0.48
CA THR A 119 -1.35 9.06 -1.54
C THR A 119 -0.82 7.77 -0.92
N PHE A 120 -1.53 6.67 -1.12
CA PHE A 120 -1.09 5.33 -0.70
C PHE A 120 -0.24 4.71 -1.81
N VAL A 121 1.06 4.59 -1.57
CA VAL A 121 2.04 4.09 -2.54
C VAL A 121 2.36 2.63 -2.29
N PHE A 122 2.03 1.79 -3.27
CA PHE A 122 2.37 0.37 -3.29
C PHE A 122 3.62 0.16 -4.14
N GLN A 123 4.65 -0.43 -3.55
CA GLN A 123 5.87 -0.78 -4.27
C GLN A 123 5.81 -2.25 -4.68
N PHE A 124 5.58 -2.52 -5.97
CA PHE A 124 5.39 -3.89 -6.45
C PHE A 124 6.73 -4.63 -6.51
N HIS A 125 7.05 -5.37 -5.46
CA HIS A 125 8.23 -6.23 -5.42
C HIS A 125 7.87 -7.69 -5.21
N ASP A 126 6.97 -8.24 -6.04
CA ASP A 126 6.58 -9.66 -5.99
C ASP A 126 6.07 -10.02 -4.59
N PRO A 127 4.75 -9.90 -4.30
CA PRO A 127 4.20 -10.33 -3.02
C PRO A 127 4.41 -11.84 -2.89
N MET A 128 5.63 -12.25 -2.56
CA MET A 128 5.95 -13.59 -2.15
C MET A 128 5.27 -13.72 -0.81
N PRO A 129 4.22 -14.53 -0.69
CA PRO A 129 3.61 -14.73 0.60
C PRO A 129 4.72 -15.18 1.55
N GLY A 130 4.93 -14.45 2.64
CA GLY A 130 6.09 -14.63 3.50
C GLY A 130 6.33 -16.10 3.77
N GLN A 131 7.50 -16.61 3.39
CA GLN A 131 7.90 -17.92 3.89
C GLN A 131 8.19 -17.75 5.37
N HIS A 132 7.24 -18.13 6.23
CA HIS A 132 7.55 -18.47 7.61
C HIS A 132 8.78 -19.38 7.55
N ASN A 133 9.95 -18.91 7.99
CA ASN A 133 11.04 -19.81 8.34
C ASN A 133 10.58 -20.50 9.63
N PRO A 134 10.12 -21.77 9.61
CA PRO A 134 9.69 -22.39 10.84
C PRO A 134 10.90 -22.50 11.77
N MET A 135 10.68 -22.30 13.07
CA MET A 135 11.58 -22.86 14.08
C MET A 135 11.83 -24.33 13.72
N PRO A 136 13.07 -24.85 13.86
CA PRO A 136 13.37 -26.24 13.53
C PRO A 136 12.40 -27.20 14.25
N GLY A 137 11.52 -27.86 13.49
CA GLY A 137 10.57 -28.84 14.01
C GLY A 137 9.08 -28.47 13.97
N LEU A 138 8.69 -27.29 13.47
CA LEU A 138 7.28 -26.97 13.21
C LEU A 138 6.91 -27.17 11.73
N PRO A 139 5.69 -27.62 11.40
CA PRO A 139 5.23 -27.66 10.03
C PRO A 139 5.20 -26.25 9.44
N LYS A 140 5.54 -26.12 8.15
CA LYS A 140 5.28 -24.89 7.40
C LYS A 140 3.79 -24.58 7.54
N GLN A 141 3.44 -23.52 8.29
CA GLN A 141 2.13 -22.93 8.13
C GLN A 141 2.09 -22.35 6.71
N GLY A 142 0.93 -22.43 6.07
CA GLY A 142 0.77 -21.96 4.70
C GLY A 142 1.10 -20.48 4.56
N PRO A 143 1.07 -19.95 3.33
CA PRO A 143 1.19 -18.51 3.13
C PRO A 143 0.05 -17.80 3.88
N ASP A 144 0.39 -17.04 4.93
CA ASP A 144 -0.50 -15.97 5.38
C ASP A 144 -0.42 -14.89 4.30
N PRO A 145 -1.54 -14.44 3.72
CA PRO A 145 -1.49 -13.42 2.69
C PRO A 145 -1.07 -12.08 3.32
N ASP A 146 -0.04 -11.48 2.71
CA ASP A 146 0.54 -10.19 3.08
C ASP A 146 -0.32 -9.10 2.39
N ILE A 147 -1.49 -8.84 2.97
CA ILE A 147 -2.47 -7.87 2.43
C ILE A 147 -2.48 -6.63 3.33
N THR A 148 -2.13 -5.49 2.75
CA THR A 148 -2.18 -4.18 3.40
C THR A 148 -3.62 -3.72 3.62
N THR A 149 -3.96 -3.34 4.85
CA THR A 149 -5.26 -2.79 5.23
C THR A 149 -5.26 -1.27 5.10
N ILE A 150 -6.15 -0.71 4.29
CA ILE A 150 -6.38 0.74 4.25
C ILE A 150 -7.66 1.04 5.04
N ALA A 151 -7.53 1.87 6.07
CA ALA A 151 -8.54 2.04 7.10
C ALA A 151 -9.60 3.10 6.76
N ASP A 152 -9.20 4.19 6.09
CA ASP A 152 -10.04 5.38 5.94
C ASP A 152 -9.91 6.09 4.59
N PHE A 153 -9.65 5.34 3.51
CA PHE A 153 -9.59 5.87 2.15
C PHE A 153 -10.84 6.72 1.82
N ASP A 154 -10.63 8.00 1.51
CA ASP A 154 -11.63 8.94 1.02
C ASP A 154 -11.42 9.18 -0.49
N PRO A 155 -12.28 8.64 -1.37
CA PRO A 155 -12.12 8.81 -2.82
C PRO A 155 -12.29 10.26 -3.31
N GLU A 156 -12.82 11.18 -2.49
CA GLU A 156 -12.87 12.61 -2.87
C GLU A 156 -11.51 13.31 -2.70
N GLN A 157 -10.58 12.70 -1.95
CA GLN A 157 -9.33 13.33 -1.51
C GLN A 157 -8.10 12.47 -1.82
N ASP A 158 -8.21 11.17 -1.60
CA ASP A 158 -7.11 10.22 -1.59
C ASP A 158 -6.88 9.56 -2.95
N THR A 159 -5.64 9.11 -3.14
CA THR A 159 -5.21 8.42 -4.35
C THR A 159 -4.35 7.21 -4.03
N PHE A 160 -4.29 6.28 -4.97
CA PHE A 160 -3.35 5.18 -5.00
C PHE A 160 -2.23 5.48 -5.98
N ALA A 161 -1.00 5.21 -5.59
CA ALA A 161 0.14 5.19 -6.49
C ALA A 161 0.77 3.80 -6.49
N PHE A 162 1.26 3.39 -7.65
CA PHE A 162 1.91 2.11 -7.85
C PHE A 162 3.31 2.38 -8.37
N ASP A 163 4.31 2.26 -7.50
CA ASP A 163 5.72 2.31 -7.88
C ASP A 163 6.05 0.93 -8.45
N ALA A 164 6.05 0.85 -9.78
CA ALA A 164 6.39 -0.36 -10.53
C ALA A 164 7.76 -0.16 -11.20
N PRO A 165 8.88 -0.07 -10.45
CA PRO A 165 10.20 -0.12 -11.05
C PRO A 165 10.48 -1.55 -11.54
N GLY A 166 9.91 -1.91 -12.70
CA GLY A 166 10.45 -2.96 -13.56
C GLY A 166 10.21 -4.39 -13.13
N LEU A 167 9.01 -4.91 -13.41
CA LEU A 167 8.91 -6.28 -13.91
C LEU A 167 9.34 -6.28 -15.38
N TYR A 168 10.64 -6.12 -15.61
CA TYR A 168 11.29 -6.12 -16.92
C TYR A 168 10.82 -5.01 -17.90
N ASN A 169 11.54 -3.89 -17.89
CA ASN A 169 11.66 -2.97 -19.04
C ASN A 169 10.40 -2.18 -19.46
N ASP A 170 9.43 -2.00 -18.57
CA ASP A 170 8.43 -0.95 -18.71
C ASP A 170 9.05 0.41 -18.33
N GLY A 171 8.94 1.37 -19.25
CA GLY A 171 9.42 2.73 -19.02
C GLY A 171 8.54 3.47 -18.01
N VAL A 172 9.04 4.62 -17.56
CA VAL A 172 8.34 5.53 -16.65
C VAL A 172 7.01 6.00 -17.27
N GLY A 173 5.88 5.49 -16.76
CA GLY A 173 4.54 5.95 -17.09
C GLY A 173 3.48 4.84 -17.18
N ALA A 174 2.47 4.91 -16.31
CA ALA A 174 1.21 4.18 -16.43
C ALA A 174 0.58 4.37 -17.83
N ASN A 175 0.15 3.28 -18.48
CA ASN A 175 -0.63 3.36 -19.71
C ASN A 175 -2.04 2.80 -19.48
N PHE A 176 -3.01 3.68 -19.22
CA PHE A 176 -4.42 3.32 -19.19
C PHE A 176 -4.95 3.12 -20.63
N ILE A 177 -5.38 1.90 -21.01
CA ILE A 177 -5.99 1.61 -22.32
C ILE A 177 -7.49 1.31 -22.18
N ASN A 178 -8.31 1.85 -23.10
CA ASN A 178 -9.74 1.55 -23.24
C ASN A 178 -9.95 0.62 -24.43
N HIS A 179 -10.40 -0.60 -24.19
CA HIS A 179 -10.88 -1.50 -25.24
C HIS A 179 -12.41 -1.39 -25.40
N ALA A 180 -12.85 -0.32 -26.07
CA ALA A 180 -14.18 -0.24 -26.63
C ALA A 180 -14.28 -1.12 -27.91
N SER A 181 -14.44 -2.44 -27.78
CA SER A 181 -15.26 -3.23 -28.74
C SER A 181 -15.62 -4.66 -28.28
N VAL A 182 -16.84 -4.79 -27.72
CA VAL A 182 -17.89 -5.81 -27.97
C VAL A 182 -17.53 -7.26 -28.33
N GLN A 183 -17.82 -8.22 -27.41
CA GLN A 183 -18.93 -9.19 -27.58
C GLN A 183 -19.34 -9.97 -26.29
N SER A 184 -20.45 -9.52 -25.70
CA SER A 184 -21.49 -10.19 -24.87
C SER A 184 -21.11 -11.13 -23.72
N GLY A 185 -21.34 -10.61 -22.49
CA GLY A 185 -21.43 -11.33 -21.22
C GLY A 185 -22.24 -10.53 -20.21
N TYR A 186 -21.69 -9.42 -19.70
CA TYR A 186 -22.35 -8.30 -19.01
C TYR A 186 -21.41 -7.06 -19.06
N PRO A 187 -21.92 -5.82 -19.11
CA PRO A 187 -21.11 -4.60 -19.20
C PRO A 187 -20.48 -4.26 -17.84
N VAL A 188 -19.16 -4.22 -17.77
CA VAL A 188 -18.41 -3.52 -16.72
C VAL A 188 -18.51 -2.03 -17.06
N ASP A 189 -19.11 -1.22 -16.19
CA ASP A 189 -19.66 0.09 -16.56
C ASP A 189 -18.75 1.30 -16.26
N THR A 190 -17.47 1.09 -15.92
CA THR A 190 -16.52 2.21 -15.81
C THR A 190 -15.10 1.82 -16.24
N PHE A 191 -14.70 2.26 -17.45
CA PHE A 191 -13.35 2.22 -17.98
C PHE A 191 -12.85 3.66 -18.19
N TYR A 192 -11.62 3.98 -17.80
CA TYR A 192 -10.99 5.27 -18.11
C TYR A 192 -9.58 5.09 -18.69
N SER A 193 -9.25 5.84 -19.75
CA SER A 193 -8.00 5.77 -20.52
C SER A 193 -7.52 7.14 -21.02
N GLY A 194 -6.20 7.33 -21.13
CA GLY A 194 -5.55 8.49 -21.77
C GLY A 194 -4.68 8.10 -22.99
N ASP A 195 -4.29 9.06 -23.83
CA ASP A 195 -3.61 8.81 -25.13
C ASP A 195 -2.10 8.46 -25.02
N ALA A 196 -1.67 7.31 -25.54
CA ALA A 196 -0.24 6.96 -25.70
C ALA A 196 0.06 6.02 -26.90
N TRP A 197 0.49 6.59 -28.03
CA TRP A 197 0.75 5.89 -29.30
C TRP A 197 2.06 5.05 -29.35
N ARG A 198 2.67 4.71 -28.20
CA ARG A 198 3.99 4.04 -28.14
C ARG A 198 4.22 3.02 -27.01
N ALA A 199 3.23 2.70 -26.19
CA ALA A 199 3.37 1.70 -25.14
C ALA A 199 3.13 0.28 -25.65
N ASN A 200 4.04 -0.66 -25.36
CA ASN A 200 3.80 -2.10 -25.53
C ASN A 200 3.67 -2.69 -24.11
N GLY A 201 2.44 -2.86 -23.63
CA GLY A 201 2.10 -3.31 -22.27
C GLY A 201 0.78 -2.69 -21.83
N GLU A 202 -0.23 -3.52 -21.63
CA GLU A 202 -1.65 -3.20 -21.39
C GLU A 202 -1.87 -3.30 -19.87
N HIS A 203 -1.84 -2.17 -19.16
CA HIS A 203 -2.13 -2.12 -17.71
C HIS A 203 -3.42 -1.34 -17.51
N VAL A 204 -4.52 -2.01 -17.16
CA VAL A 204 -5.82 -1.40 -16.88
C VAL A 204 -6.24 -1.59 -15.43
N VAL A 205 -7.07 -0.67 -14.92
CA VAL A 205 -7.75 -0.82 -13.63
C VAL A 205 -9.22 -1.17 -13.89
N VAL A 206 -9.67 -2.30 -13.36
CA VAL A 206 -11.03 -2.82 -13.51
C VAL A 206 -11.75 -2.83 -12.17
N ILE A 207 -12.83 -2.06 -12.06
CA ILE A 207 -13.66 -2.03 -10.85
C ILE A 207 -14.94 -2.81 -11.10
N THR A 208 -15.23 -3.78 -10.23
CA THR A 208 -16.34 -4.71 -10.42
C THR A 208 -17.62 -4.27 -9.71
N ASP A 209 -18.76 -4.60 -10.29
CA ASP A 209 -20.11 -4.33 -9.76
C ASP A 209 -20.73 -5.54 -9.06
N ARG A 210 -19.90 -6.53 -8.69
CA ARG A 210 -20.32 -7.80 -8.13
C ARG A 210 -19.30 -8.30 -7.13
N SER A 211 -19.77 -9.11 -6.19
CA SER A 211 -18.89 -9.67 -5.16
C SER A 211 -18.20 -10.94 -5.63
N PHE A 212 -16.97 -11.17 -5.17
CA PHE A 212 -16.24 -12.41 -5.40
C PHE A 212 -15.70 -13.01 -4.11
N ALA A 213 -15.31 -14.27 -4.21
CA ALA A 213 -14.80 -15.07 -3.09
C ALA A 213 -13.30 -14.84 -2.85
N ASP A 214 -12.61 -14.40 -3.90
CA ASP A 214 -11.18 -14.22 -4.06
C ASP A 214 -10.95 -13.59 -5.45
N GLY A 215 -9.73 -13.07 -5.67
CA GLY A 215 -9.40 -12.36 -6.89
C GLY A 215 -9.30 -13.27 -8.13
N SER A 216 -8.99 -14.56 -7.97
CA SER A 216 -8.96 -15.49 -9.12
C SER A 216 -10.36 -15.71 -9.68
N ALA A 217 -11.39 -15.75 -8.82
CA ALA A 217 -12.78 -15.76 -9.24
C ALA A 217 -13.19 -14.44 -9.93
N ALA A 218 -12.68 -13.30 -9.45
CA ALA A 218 -12.89 -11.99 -10.08
C ALA A 218 -12.29 -11.96 -11.49
N ALA A 219 -10.99 -12.29 -11.62
CA ALA A 219 -10.29 -12.34 -12.90
C ALA A 219 -10.92 -13.34 -13.87
N SER A 220 -11.29 -14.55 -13.42
CA SER A 220 -11.96 -15.53 -14.29
C SER A 220 -13.28 -15.03 -14.87
N ALA A 221 -13.96 -14.15 -14.14
CA ALA A 221 -15.25 -13.60 -14.55
C ALA A 221 -15.11 -12.37 -15.45
N ILE A 222 -13.91 -11.78 -15.54
CA ILE A 222 -13.58 -10.64 -16.37
C ILE A 222 -12.72 -11.15 -17.54
N SER A 223 -13.30 -11.21 -18.73
CA SER A 223 -12.58 -11.75 -19.89
C SER A 223 -11.57 -10.74 -20.42
N GLY A 224 -10.34 -11.18 -20.69
CA GLY A 224 -9.35 -10.38 -21.41
C GLY A 224 -8.28 -9.73 -20.54
N GLU A 225 -8.24 -10.03 -19.23
CA GLU A 225 -7.20 -9.52 -18.34
C GLU A 225 -5.80 -10.03 -18.73
N SER A 226 -4.85 -9.10 -18.77
CA SER A 226 -3.45 -9.30 -19.05
C SER A 226 -2.65 -9.23 -17.75
N ALA A 227 -1.51 -9.92 -17.68
CA ALA A 227 -0.61 -9.77 -16.54
C ALA A 227 -0.14 -8.31 -16.49
N GLY A 228 -0.37 -7.62 -15.38
CA GLY A 228 -0.23 -6.17 -15.34
C GLY A 228 -1.45 -5.41 -14.82
N ASP A 229 -2.64 -5.98 -14.99
CA ASP A 229 -3.90 -5.30 -14.68
C ASP A 229 -4.18 -5.28 -13.17
N ILE A 230 -4.93 -4.27 -12.72
CA ILE A 230 -5.44 -4.16 -11.36
C ILE A 230 -6.93 -4.41 -11.36
N ILE A 231 -7.39 -5.30 -10.50
CA ILE A 231 -8.81 -5.59 -10.29
C ILE A 231 -9.21 -5.12 -8.90
N VAL A 232 -10.26 -4.31 -8.82
CA VAL A 232 -10.89 -3.87 -7.57
C VAL A 232 -12.25 -4.53 -7.45
N TYR A 233 -12.46 -5.31 -6.38
CA TYR A 233 -13.70 -6.05 -6.20
C TYR A 233 -14.11 -6.16 -4.74
N HIS A 234 -15.42 -6.22 -4.50
CA HIS A 234 -15.91 -6.50 -3.15
C HIS A 234 -15.79 -8.00 -2.83
N ASN A 235 -15.13 -8.34 -1.74
CA ASN A 235 -14.96 -9.70 -1.26
C ASN A 235 -16.01 -10.04 -0.20
N TYR A 236 -16.95 -10.94 -0.55
CA TYR A 236 -18.06 -11.27 0.34
C TYR A 236 -17.67 -12.14 1.54
N LYS A 237 -16.44 -12.70 1.58
CA LYS A 237 -15.96 -13.47 2.72
C LYS A 237 -15.36 -12.58 3.79
N THR A 238 -14.64 -11.54 3.36
CA THR A 238 -13.92 -10.61 4.25
C THR A 238 -14.72 -9.34 4.54
N HIS A 239 -15.75 -9.04 3.73
CA HIS A 239 -16.52 -7.79 3.79
C HIS A 239 -15.65 -6.54 3.56
N THR A 240 -14.82 -6.62 2.52
CA THR A 240 -13.84 -5.59 2.15
C THR A 240 -13.86 -5.38 0.63
N ALA A 241 -13.31 -4.27 0.14
CA ALA A 241 -12.95 -4.15 -1.27
C ALA A 241 -11.47 -4.47 -1.46
N ASP A 242 -11.16 -5.54 -2.16
CA ASP A 242 -9.80 -6.00 -2.42
C ASP A 242 -9.26 -5.36 -3.70
N LEU A 243 -8.00 -4.92 -3.66
CA LEU A 243 -7.20 -4.51 -4.80
C LEU A 243 -6.21 -5.64 -5.12
N ALA A 244 -6.26 -6.14 -6.35
CA ALA A 244 -5.47 -7.28 -6.77
C ALA A 244 -4.75 -7.02 -8.08
N TYR A 245 -3.52 -7.53 -8.21
CA TYR A 245 -2.73 -7.47 -9.43
C TYR A 245 -2.83 -8.78 -10.19
N VAL A 246 -3.08 -8.72 -11.50
CA VAL A 246 -3.14 -9.90 -12.37
C VAL A 246 -1.72 -10.38 -12.68
N THR A 247 -1.38 -11.58 -12.21
CA THR A 247 -0.04 -12.17 -12.42
C THR A 247 0.02 -13.08 -13.64
N SER A 248 -1.09 -13.72 -14.01
CA SER A 248 -1.25 -14.48 -15.24
C SER A 248 -2.74 -14.70 -15.54
N GLY A 249 -3.08 -15.31 -16.68
CA GLY A 249 -4.48 -15.54 -17.05
C GLY A 249 -5.26 -16.25 -15.93
N ASN A 250 -6.27 -15.55 -15.37
CA ASN A 250 -7.12 -15.97 -14.24
C ASN A 250 -6.41 -16.14 -12.88
N HIS A 251 -5.19 -15.64 -12.72
CA HIS A 251 -4.48 -15.65 -11.45
C HIS A 251 -4.11 -14.22 -11.06
N VAL A 252 -4.44 -13.86 -9.82
CA VAL A 252 -4.17 -12.54 -9.26
C VAL A 252 -3.68 -12.69 -7.84
N ASP A 253 -2.87 -11.74 -7.41
CA ASP A 253 -2.44 -11.59 -6.04
C ASP A 253 -3.06 -10.33 -5.45
N VAL A 254 -3.77 -10.50 -4.33
CA VAL A 254 -4.35 -9.37 -3.58
C VAL A 254 -3.22 -8.73 -2.79
N PHE A 255 -3.04 -7.43 -2.95
CA PHE A 255 -2.00 -6.67 -2.24
C PHE A 255 -2.57 -5.70 -1.21
N ALA A 256 -3.82 -5.24 -1.40
CA ALA A 256 -4.46 -4.34 -0.46
C ALA A 256 -5.96 -4.57 -0.37
N HIS A 257 -6.57 -4.07 0.69
CA HIS A 257 -8.03 -4.00 0.82
C HIS A 257 -8.47 -2.74 1.56
N LEU A 258 -9.62 -2.21 1.14
CA LEU A 258 -10.33 -1.12 1.78
C LEU A 258 -11.27 -1.71 2.83
N SER A 259 -10.94 -1.51 4.10
CA SER A 259 -11.64 -2.13 5.22
C SER A 259 -13.03 -1.51 5.50
N ALA A 260 -13.26 -0.28 5.05
CA ALA A 260 -14.53 0.43 5.20
C ALA A 260 -15.57 0.09 4.13
N VAL A 261 -15.27 -0.83 3.20
CA VAL A 261 -16.14 -1.17 2.05
C VAL A 261 -16.79 -2.53 2.25
N ASP A 262 -17.98 -2.56 2.88
CA ASP A 262 -18.63 -3.79 3.34
C ASP A 262 -19.55 -4.47 2.30
N SER A 263 -19.71 -3.83 1.15
CA SER A 263 -20.68 -4.19 0.12
C SER A 263 -20.31 -3.63 -1.25
N VAL A 264 -20.86 -4.24 -2.30
CA VAL A 264 -20.77 -3.72 -3.68
C VAL A 264 -21.33 -2.30 -3.78
N SER A 265 -22.38 -1.98 -3.03
CA SER A 265 -22.94 -0.62 -3.00
C SER A 265 -21.98 0.39 -2.38
N ASN A 266 -21.23 0.02 -1.34
CA ASN A 266 -20.19 0.88 -0.78
C ASN A 266 -19.07 1.09 -1.80
N LEU A 267 -18.62 0.03 -2.47
CA LEU A 267 -17.60 0.12 -3.52
C LEU A 267 -18.04 1.06 -4.65
N ALA A 268 -19.28 0.91 -5.13
CA ALA A 268 -19.84 1.77 -6.17
C ALA A 268 -19.98 3.24 -5.71
N SER A 269 -20.30 3.46 -4.42
CA SER A 269 -20.40 4.81 -3.86
C SER A 269 -19.07 5.52 -3.69
N LEU A 270 -17.94 4.79 -3.79
CA LEU A 270 -16.64 5.45 -3.80
C LEU A 270 -16.42 6.28 -5.07
N HIS A 271 -17.16 6.03 -6.15
CA HIS A 271 -17.00 6.79 -7.40
C HIS A 271 -15.56 6.82 -7.96
N LEU A 272 -14.77 5.79 -7.65
CA LEU A 272 -13.39 5.63 -8.10
C LEU A 272 -13.26 5.80 -9.62
N SER A 273 -12.21 6.49 -10.03
CA SER A 273 -11.91 6.87 -11.41
C SER A 273 -10.41 6.79 -11.68
N ALA A 274 -10.00 6.99 -12.94
CA ALA A 274 -8.57 6.94 -13.29
C ALA A 274 -7.73 8.05 -12.63
N SER A 275 -8.31 9.13 -12.10
CA SER A 275 -7.53 10.13 -11.35
C SER A 275 -7.02 9.61 -10.03
N ASP A 276 -7.65 8.55 -9.51
CA ASP A 276 -7.40 8.04 -8.16
C ASP A 276 -6.32 6.96 -8.19
N PHE A 277 -5.80 6.63 -9.38
CA PHE A 277 -4.73 5.67 -9.57
C PHE A 277 -3.61 6.32 -10.39
N ALA A 278 -2.38 6.20 -9.90
CA ALA A 278 -1.17 6.59 -10.61
C ALA A 278 -0.22 5.39 -10.67
N PHE A 279 0.50 5.20 -11.78
CA PHE A 279 1.68 4.32 -11.79
C PHE A 279 2.90 5.19 -12.05
N VAL A 280 3.90 5.05 -11.19
CA VAL A 280 5.08 5.93 -11.07
C VAL A 280 6.39 5.19 -11.29
#